data_AF-A0A1E7XCE3-F1
#
_entry.id   AF-A0A1E7XCE3-F1
#
_cell.length_a   1.000
_cell.length_b   1.000
_cell.length_c   1.000
_cell.angle_alpha   90.00
_cell.angle_beta   90.00
_cell.angle_gamma   90.00
#
_symmetry.space_group_name_H-M   'P 1'
#
loop_
_entity.id
_entity.type
_entity.pdbx_description
1 polymer ?
#
loop_
_entity_poly.entity_id
_entity_poly.type
_entity_poly.pdbx_seq_one_letter_code
_entity_poly.pdbx_strand_id
1 'polypeptide(L)'
;MSNSEDLFKKAISSIYHWSIEGDKVKPPQIGFPPAVKARIAFFASQMEGGLLFSGALELILAYDEQQAKQKCEMGGEWLPVSDEFRKWRDQPDFAQVFREEQIALALMYGAGMESNNDIHGV
;
A
#
# COMPACT_ATOMS: atom_id res chain seq x y z
N MET A 1 16.94 5.18 -24.09
CA MET A 1 15.85 5.80 -23.32
C MET A 1 15.99 5.29 -21.90
N SER A 2 16.13 6.18 -20.92
CA SER A 2 16.70 5.84 -19.60
C SER A 2 15.67 5.18 -18.68
N ASN A 3 16.13 4.20 -17.91
CA ASN A 3 15.39 3.46 -16.86
C ASN A 3 14.51 4.34 -15.95
N SER A 4 14.85 5.62 -15.78
CA SER A 4 14.08 6.60 -15.01
C SER A 4 12.69 6.92 -15.58
N GLU A 5 12.54 6.99 -16.91
CA GLU A 5 11.27 7.32 -17.55
C GLU A 5 10.26 6.17 -17.40
N ASP A 6 10.73 4.94 -17.50
CA ASP A 6 9.91 3.74 -17.31
C ASP A 6 9.47 3.58 -15.85
N LEU A 7 10.36 3.87 -14.89
CA LEU A 7 10.01 3.90 -13.47
C LEU A 7 8.96 4.98 -13.17
N PHE A 8 9.09 6.16 -13.76
CA PHE A 8 8.11 7.24 -13.62
C PHE A 8 6.74 6.87 -14.21
N LYS A 9 6.70 6.32 -15.42
CA LYS A 9 5.46 5.84 -16.06
C LYS A 9 4.77 4.78 -15.22
N LYS A 10 5.53 3.82 -14.66
CA LYS A 10 4.99 2.79 -13.76
C LYS A 10 4.38 3.41 -12.49
N ALA A 11 5.09 4.35 -11.86
CA ALA A 11 4.63 5.01 -10.65
C ALA A 11 3.33 5.83 -10.90
N ILE A 12 3.29 6.64 -11.94
CA ILE A 12 2.07 7.39 -12.32
C ILE A 12 0.92 6.45 -12.66
N SER A 13 1.18 5.38 -13.41
CA SER A 13 0.12 4.43 -13.78
C SER A 13 -0.49 3.77 -12.55
N SER A 14 0.29 3.50 -11.50
CA SER A 14 -0.21 2.92 -10.25
C SER A 14 -1.20 3.81 -9.48
N ILE A 15 -1.32 5.10 -9.82
CA ILE A 15 -2.24 6.05 -9.18
C ILE A 15 -3.36 6.49 -10.13
N TYR A 16 -3.04 6.77 -11.39
CA TYR A 16 -3.96 7.44 -12.31
C TYR A 16 -4.56 6.52 -13.37
N HIS A 17 -4.09 5.27 -13.52
CA HIS A 17 -4.58 4.34 -14.54
C HIS A 17 -5.87 3.62 -14.12
N TRP A 18 -6.89 4.40 -13.78
CA TRP A 18 -8.24 3.91 -13.53
C TRP A 18 -8.88 3.42 -14.82
N SER A 19 -9.72 2.40 -14.72
CA SER A 19 -10.45 1.85 -15.86
C SER A 19 -11.91 1.58 -15.51
N ILE A 20 -12.72 1.36 -16.54
CA ILE A 20 -14.13 0.97 -16.39
C ILE A 20 -14.29 -0.39 -17.06
N GLU A 21 -14.84 -1.35 -16.34
CA GLU A 21 -15.22 -2.67 -16.88
C GLU A 21 -16.71 -2.88 -16.64
N GLY A 22 -17.49 -2.86 -17.73
CA GLY A 22 -18.94 -2.82 -17.65
C GLY A 22 -19.42 -1.53 -16.99
N ASP A 23 -20.10 -1.68 -15.86
CA ASP A 23 -20.61 -0.59 -15.01
C ASP A 23 -19.73 -0.31 -13.78
N LYS A 24 -18.61 -1.03 -13.62
CA LYS A 24 -17.71 -0.92 -12.45
C LYS A 24 -16.46 -0.13 -12.77
N VAL A 25 -16.12 0.80 -11.89
CA VAL A 25 -14.81 1.45 -11.87
C VAL A 25 -13.80 0.49 -11.24
N LYS A 26 -12.71 0.18 -11.95
CA LYS A 26 -11.59 -0.63 -11.47
C LYS A 26 -10.43 0.28 -11.06
N PRO A 27 -9.88 0.11 -9.84
CA PRO A 27 -8.70 0.84 -9.42
C PRO A 27 -7.47 0.44 -10.25
N PRO A 28 -6.44 1.30 -10.32
CA PRO A 28 -5.18 0.95 -10.96
C PRO A 28 -4.53 -0.26 -10.29
N GLN A 29 -3.79 -1.03 -11.08
CA GLN A 29 -3.03 -2.17 -10.59
C GLN A 29 -1.73 -1.70 -9.92
N ILE A 30 -1.49 -2.17 -8.69
CA ILE A 30 -0.30 -1.83 -7.90
C ILE A 30 0.49 -3.10 -7.59
N GLY A 31 1.76 -3.13 -8.01
CA GLY A 31 2.66 -4.27 -7.82
C GLY A 31 3.32 -4.27 -6.44
N PHE A 32 2.55 -4.43 -5.36
CA PHE A 32 3.13 -4.47 -4.01
C PHE A 32 3.95 -5.75 -3.75
N PRO A 33 5.15 -5.62 -3.16
CA PRO A 33 5.86 -6.76 -2.59
C PRO A 33 5.05 -7.46 -1.49
N PRO A 34 5.27 -8.77 -1.24
CA PRO A 34 4.54 -9.51 -0.20
C PRO A 34 4.60 -8.87 1.20
N ALA A 35 5.76 -8.36 1.61
CA ALA A 35 5.92 -7.68 2.89
C ALA A 35 5.04 -6.43 3.02
N VAL A 36 4.81 -5.73 1.90
CA VAL A 36 3.94 -4.55 1.85
C VAL A 36 2.48 -4.96 1.96
N LYS A 37 2.05 -5.97 1.19
CA LYS A 37 0.68 -6.52 1.28
C LYS A 37 0.37 -7.01 2.69
N ALA A 38 1.29 -7.76 3.31
CA ALA A 38 1.10 -8.29 4.66
C ALA A 38 0.91 -7.19 5.69
N ARG A 39 1.72 -6.11 5.63
CA ARG A 39 1.59 -4.97 6.54
C ARG A 39 0.31 -4.17 6.30
N ILE A 40 -0.08 -3.93 5.05
CA ILE A 40 -1.35 -3.28 4.71
C ILE A 40 -2.52 -4.09 5.27
N ALA A 41 -2.56 -5.40 4.99
CA ALA A 41 -3.64 -6.27 5.45
C ALA A 41 -3.75 -6.30 6.98
N PHE A 42 -2.63 -6.31 7.69
CA PHE A 42 -2.60 -6.31 9.15
C PHE A 42 -3.20 -5.04 9.78
N PHE A 43 -2.89 -3.85 9.25
CA PHE A 43 -3.48 -2.62 9.78
C PHE A 43 -4.88 -2.34 9.22
N ALA A 44 -5.20 -2.83 8.02
CA ALA A 44 -6.55 -2.77 7.47
C ALA A 44 -7.56 -3.55 8.32
N SER A 45 -7.20 -4.72 8.86
CA SER A 45 -8.08 -5.47 9.76
C SER A 45 -8.37 -4.72 11.06
N GLN A 46 -7.43 -3.90 11.55
CA GLN A 46 -7.63 -3.07 12.74
C GLN A 46 -8.56 -1.87 12.48
N MET A 47 -8.82 -1.50 11.21
CA MET A 47 -9.79 -0.46 10.88
C MET A 47 -11.23 -0.89 11.22
N GLU A 48 -11.53 -2.19 11.17
CA GLU A 48 -12.80 -2.73 11.68
C GLU A 48 -12.96 -2.51 13.20
N GLY A 49 -11.84 -2.46 13.93
CA GLY A 49 -11.76 -2.17 15.37
C GLY A 49 -11.73 -0.68 15.71
N GLY A 50 -11.92 0.22 14.74
CA GLY A 50 -11.97 1.67 14.95
C GLY A 50 -10.67 2.42 14.66
N LEU A 51 -9.64 1.76 14.11
CA LEU A 51 -8.47 2.46 13.58
C LEU A 51 -8.90 3.34 12.40
N LEU A 52 -8.70 4.65 12.53
CA LEU A 52 -9.02 5.61 11.47
C LEU A 52 -8.11 5.41 10.26
N PHE A 53 -8.61 5.73 9.07
CA PHE A 53 -7.86 5.64 7.81
C PHE A 53 -6.50 6.36 7.85
N SER A 54 -6.45 7.59 8.37
CA SER A 54 -5.19 8.34 8.53
C SER A 54 -4.25 7.67 9.53
N GLY A 55 -4.79 7.08 10.60
CA GLY A 55 -4.04 6.26 11.54
C GLY A 55 -3.46 5.02 10.87
N ALA A 56 -4.25 4.30 10.07
CA ALA A 56 -3.78 3.14 9.31
C ALA A 56 -2.64 3.51 8.35
N LEU A 57 -2.76 4.63 7.61
CA LEU A 57 -1.67 5.15 6.77
C LEU A 57 -0.40 5.42 7.59
N GLU A 58 -0.53 6.13 8.70
CA GLU A 58 0.59 6.45 9.60
C GLU A 58 1.27 5.18 10.11
N LEU A 59 0.50 4.20 10.58
CA LEU A 59 1.01 2.95 11.16
C LEU A 59 1.61 2.00 10.11
N ILE A 60 1.03 1.96 8.90
CA ILE A 60 1.59 1.18 7.79
C ILE A 60 2.93 1.78 7.35
N LEU A 61 3.00 3.08 7.10
CA LEU A 61 4.22 3.72 6.64
C LEU A 61 5.28 3.80 7.73
N ALA A 62 4.90 4.15 8.97
CA ALA A 62 5.76 4.15 10.15
C ALA A 62 7.15 4.77 9.92
N TYR A 63 7.21 5.93 9.26
CA TYR A 63 8.48 6.63 9.00
C TYR A 63 9.25 6.89 10.30
N ASP A 64 8.55 7.25 11.38
CA ASP A 64 9.02 7.16 12.76
C ASP A 64 8.38 5.94 13.44
N GLU A 65 9.12 4.83 13.45
CA GLU A 65 8.62 3.56 14.00
C GLU A 65 8.38 3.63 15.51
N GLN A 66 9.20 4.39 16.26
CA GLN A 66 9.05 4.49 17.70
C GLN A 66 7.76 5.23 18.04
N GLN A 67 7.50 6.36 17.38
CA GLN A 67 6.28 7.12 17.56
C GLN A 67 5.04 6.33 17.10
N ALA A 68 5.11 5.68 15.93
CA ALA A 68 4.01 4.88 15.40
C ALA A 68 3.64 3.73 16.35
N LYS A 69 4.65 3.02 16.87
CA LYS A 69 4.44 1.96 17.87
C LYS A 69 3.74 2.48 19.12
N GLN A 70 4.24 3.57 19.70
CA GLN A 70 3.64 4.17 20.90
C GLN A 70 2.18 4.55 20.69
N LYS A 71 1.85 5.12 19.52
CA LYS A 71 0.46 5.48 19.18
C LYS A 71 -0.43 4.25 19.00
N CYS A 72 0.08 3.22 18.33
CA CYS A 72 -0.64 1.96 18.09
C CYS A 72 -0.97 1.24 19.40
N GLU A 73 0.00 1.12 20.30
CA GLU A 73 -0.15 0.39 21.57
C GLU A 73 -1.15 1.04 22.55
N MET A 74 -1.70 2.23 22.25
CA MET A 74 -2.79 2.83 23.02
C MET A 74 -4.14 2.12 22.84
N GLY A 75 -4.27 1.22 21.86
CA GLY A 75 -5.53 0.50 21.62
C GLY A 75 -5.52 -0.52 20.49
N GLY A 76 -4.38 -0.75 19.84
CA GLY A 76 -4.21 -1.70 18.75
C GLY A 76 -2.97 -2.58 18.93
N GLU A 77 -2.78 -3.47 17.96
CA GLU A 77 -1.66 -4.40 17.93
C GLU A 77 -0.56 -3.88 17.00
N TRP A 78 0.67 -3.81 17.50
CA TRP A 78 1.80 -3.33 16.71
C TRP A 78 2.45 -4.46 15.89
N LEU A 79 2.61 -4.23 14.58
CA LEU A 79 3.47 -5.05 13.72
C LEU A 79 4.79 -4.31 13.47
N PRO A 80 5.96 -4.87 13.84
CA PRO A 80 7.27 -4.29 13.53
C PRO A 80 7.49 -4.08 12.03
N VAL A 81 8.22 -3.02 11.66
CA VAL A 81 8.55 -2.76 10.25
C VAL A 81 9.64 -3.73 9.80
N SER A 82 9.32 -4.63 8.88
CA SER A 82 10.30 -5.58 8.33
C SER A 82 11.36 -4.89 7.47
N ASP A 83 12.52 -5.51 7.31
CA ASP A 83 13.60 -4.99 6.47
C ASP A 83 13.18 -4.86 5.00
N GLU A 84 12.36 -5.78 4.49
CA GLU A 84 11.81 -5.72 3.13
C GLU A 84 10.85 -4.55 2.96
N PHE A 85 9.99 -4.31 3.96
CA PHE A 85 9.10 -3.16 3.94
C PHE A 85 9.90 -1.86 3.98
N ARG A 86 10.91 -1.77 4.87
CA ARG A 86 11.78 -0.60 5.00
C ARG A 86 12.52 -0.32 3.71
N LYS A 87 13.12 -1.35 3.10
CA LYS A 87 13.79 -1.25 1.79
C LYS A 87 12.86 -0.76 0.71
N TRP A 88 11.61 -1.26 0.67
CA TRP A 88 10.60 -0.73 -0.23
C TRP A 88 10.37 0.75 0.08
N ARG A 89 9.86 1.09 1.26
CA ARG A 89 9.47 2.46 1.66
C ARG A 89 10.56 3.51 1.44
N ASP A 90 11.80 3.19 1.81
CA ASP A 90 12.91 4.14 1.88
C ASP A 90 13.77 4.15 0.60
N GLN A 91 13.41 3.36 -0.42
CA GLN A 91 14.13 3.34 -1.69
C GLN A 91 14.05 4.72 -2.37
N PRO A 92 15.20 5.37 -2.67
CA PRO A 92 15.23 6.68 -3.29
C PRO A 92 14.96 6.56 -4.80
N ASP A 93 13.68 6.44 -5.14
CA ASP A 93 13.20 6.43 -6.52
C ASP A 93 11.96 7.32 -6.69
N PHE A 94 11.59 7.59 -7.95
CA PHE A 94 10.39 8.37 -8.25
C PHE A 94 9.09 7.71 -7.73
N ALA A 95 9.10 6.39 -7.49
CA ALA A 95 7.95 5.71 -6.93
C ALA A 95 7.73 6.07 -5.45
N GLN A 96 8.76 6.52 -4.73
CA GLN A 96 8.65 7.01 -3.35
C GLN A 96 7.60 8.10 -3.19
N VAL A 97 7.49 9.00 -4.16
CA VAL A 97 6.52 10.12 -4.14
C VAL A 97 5.07 9.64 -4.12
N PHE A 98 4.81 8.40 -4.54
CA PHE A 98 3.45 7.87 -4.68
C PHE A 98 3.13 6.72 -3.70
N ARG A 99 4.03 6.36 -2.78
CA ARG A 99 3.84 5.18 -1.90
C ARG A 99 2.66 5.35 -0.95
N GLU A 100 2.47 6.56 -0.44
CA GLU A 100 1.35 6.88 0.45
C GLU A 100 0.02 6.78 -0.29
N GLU A 101 -0.05 7.35 -1.50
CA GLU A 101 -1.22 7.27 -2.38
C GLU A 101 -1.50 5.83 -2.81
N GLN A 102 -0.46 5.04 -3.10
CA GLN A 102 -0.60 3.61 -3.40
C GLN A 102 -1.25 2.87 -2.23
N ILE A 103 -0.78 3.08 -0.99
CA ILE A 103 -1.37 2.45 0.20
C ILE A 103 -2.80 2.97 0.42
N ALA A 104 -3.05 4.26 0.19
CA ALA A 104 -4.40 4.83 0.29
C ALA A 104 -5.38 4.13 -0.66
N LEU A 105 -4.98 3.90 -1.92
CA LEU A 105 -5.78 3.15 -2.89
C LEU A 105 -5.98 1.69 -2.47
N ALA A 106 -4.96 1.06 -1.86
CA ALA A 106 -5.07 -0.29 -1.31
C ALA A 106 -6.11 -0.37 -0.18
N LEU A 107 -6.08 0.60 0.75
CA LEU A 107 -7.01 0.67 1.88
C LEU A 107 -8.44 1.00 1.46
N MET A 108 -8.62 1.89 0.47
CA MET A 108 -9.95 2.33 0.03
C MET A 108 -10.62 1.38 -0.95
N TYR A 109 -9.85 0.77 -1.86
CA TYR A 109 -10.38 0.03 -3.01
C TYR A 109 -9.80 -1.38 -3.17
N GLY A 110 -8.92 -1.83 -2.27
CA GLY A 110 -8.22 -3.11 -2.41
C GLY A 110 -7.19 -3.12 -3.55
N ALA A 111 -6.79 -1.95 -4.06
CA ALA A 111 -5.85 -1.85 -5.19
C ALA A 111 -4.53 -2.56 -4.89
N GLY A 112 -4.10 -3.47 -5.78
CA GLY A 112 -2.86 -4.23 -5.62
C GLY A 112 -2.88 -5.30 -4.53
N MET A 113 -4.02 -5.53 -3.87
CA MET A 113 -4.18 -6.55 -2.83
C MET A 113 -4.63 -7.92 -3.38
N GLU A 114 -4.80 -8.04 -4.70
CA GLU A 114 -5.15 -9.29 -5.37
C GLU A 114 -4.11 -10.40 -5.10
N SER A 115 -4.61 -11.63 -4.94
CA SER A 115 -3.80 -12.85 -4.82
C SER A 115 -3.53 -13.41 -6.22
N ASN A 116 -2.38 -14.06 -6.44
CA ASN A 116 -2.01 -14.65 -7.74
C ASN A 116 -2.97 -15.76 -8.27
N ASN A 117 -4.12 -16.00 -7.64
CA ASN A 117 -5.07 -17.04 -8.02
C ASN A 117 -6.27 -16.58 -8.84
N ASP A 118 -6.45 -15.29 -9.12
CA ASP A 118 -7.63 -14.82 -9.88
C ASP A 118 -7.42 -14.75 -11.41
N ILE A 119 -6.42 -15.46 -11.94
CA ILE A 119 -6.17 -15.55 -13.40
C ILE A 119 -6.63 -16.90 -14.02
N HIS A 120 -7.28 -17.79 -13.28
CA HIS A 120 -7.83 -19.02 -13.86
C HIS A 120 -9.22 -19.42 -13.31
N GLY A 121 -10.22 -19.29 -14.19
CA GLY A 121 -11.57 -19.86 -14.09
C GLY A 121 -12.56 -18.91 -14.78
N VAL A 122 -12.83 -19.02 -16.09
CA VAL A 122 -13.67 -20.06 -16.74
C VAL A 122 -14.93 -20.36 -15.95
#